data_AF-A0AAU5DW46-F1
#
_entry.id   AF-A0AAU5DW46-F1
#
_cell.length_a   1.000
_cell.length_b   1.000
_cell.length_c   1.000
_cell.angle_alpha   90.00
_cell.angle_beta   90.00
_cell.angle_gamma   90.00
#
_symmetry.space_group_name_H-M   'P 1'
#
loop_
_entity.id
_entity.type
_entity.pdbx_description
1 polymer ?
#
loop_
_entity_poly.entity_id
_entity_poly.type
_entity_poly.pdbx_seq_one_letter_code
_entity_poly.pdbx_strand_id
1 'polypeptide(L)'
;MLGLPLLTGCAIDKGTALAADFEERWAGTPDVARIRTTKNNTLPFSGTSTGTLVLEDGTSADRVTKLAGEMREYVARHKKITGRLTADGLTFTVVADEGRTGEVLALWRSLKADEQVTVADIHDAPWKEATDRWRIEVNTVDATGALAVFKDMYAEGGRHRPLNGVTVLEVRGPGLFVETGFNDRYPTEAVAAYEAVLARHPVVGANLRRDAVSGSAVSIVVAKSADLDDARELARRAAPNLGAAVEVTSSSGD
;
A
#
# COMPACT_ATOMS: atom_id res chain seq x y z
N MET A 1 25.39 32.17 49.31
CA MET A 1 25.33 31.82 47.87
C MET A 1 25.21 30.32 47.76
N LEU A 2 24.00 29.81 47.50
CA LEU A 2 23.75 28.41 47.14
C LEU A 2 23.25 28.44 45.69
N GLY A 3 24.16 28.15 44.76
CA GLY A 3 23.83 27.97 43.34
C GLY A 3 23.42 26.53 43.12
N LEU A 4 22.11 26.29 42.95
CA LEU A 4 21.62 25.03 42.42
C LEU A 4 22.05 24.92 40.95
N PRO A 5 22.76 23.86 40.54
CA PRO A 5 22.95 23.59 39.13
C PRO A 5 21.58 23.20 38.56
N LEU A 6 21.03 24.07 37.70
CA LEU A 6 19.95 23.71 36.79
C LEU A 6 20.50 22.61 35.88
N LEU A 7 20.20 21.35 36.23
CA LEU A 7 20.26 20.24 35.29
C LEU A 7 19.28 20.61 34.18
N THR A 8 19.79 21.17 33.09
CA THR A 8 19.06 21.25 31.82
C THR A 8 18.80 19.83 31.38
N GLY A 9 17.67 19.27 31.84
CA GLY A 9 17.17 17.99 31.39
C GLY A 9 16.84 18.11 29.92
N CYS A 10 17.80 17.84 29.04
CA CYS A 10 17.55 17.62 27.63
C CYS A 10 16.49 16.53 27.55
N ALA A 11 15.28 16.88 27.14
CA ALA A 11 14.27 15.88 26.82
C ALA A 11 14.93 14.90 25.85
N ILE A 12 15.00 13.62 26.23
CA ILE A 12 15.64 12.60 25.42
C ILE A 12 14.72 12.37 24.23
N ASP A 13 15.10 12.92 23.09
CA ASP A 13 14.44 12.70 21.81
C ASP A 13 14.69 11.25 21.38
N LYS A 14 13.86 10.34 21.92
CA LYS A 14 14.01 8.91 21.75
C LYS A 14 13.83 8.48 20.28
N GLY A 15 12.93 9.11 19.54
CA GLY A 15 12.75 8.85 18.12
C GLY A 15 13.98 9.26 17.29
N THR A 16 14.61 10.40 17.61
CA THR A 16 15.87 10.82 16.97
C THR A 16 17.00 9.86 17.31
N ALA A 17 17.14 9.42 18.57
CA ALA A 17 18.16 8.43 18.95
C ALA A 17 17.98 7.11 18.18
N LEU A 18 16.75 6.59 18.12
CA LEU A 18 16.44 5.36 17.37
C LEU A 18 16.69 5.49 15.86
N ALA A 19 16.45 6.68 15.28
CA ALA A 19 16.78 6.95 13.88
C ALA A 19 18.29 6.97 13.64
N ALA A 20 19.06 7.60 14.52
CA ALA A 20 20.53 7.64 14.44
C ALA A 20 21.13 6.24 14.59
N ASP A 21 20.66 5.44 15.58
CA ASP A 21 21.11 4.06 15.79
C ASP A 21 20.81 3.18 14.55
N PHE A 22 19.68 3.42 13.88
CA PHE A 22 19.34 2.74 12.63
C PHE A 22 20.30 3.15 11.50
N GLU A 23 20.53 4.45 11.29
CA GLU A 23 21.45 4.94 10.28
C GLU A 23 22.87 4.41 10.49
N GLU A 24 23.38 4.47 11.72
CA GLU A 24 24.70 3.94 12.07
C GLU A 24 24.81 2.44 11.80
N ARG A 25 23.78 1.66 12.16
CA ARG A 25 23.78 0.21 11.95
C ARG A 25 23.92 -0.19 10.49
N TRP A 26 23.29 0.57 9.59
CA TRP A 26 23.19 0.25 8.17
C TRP A 26 24.15 1.06 7.30
N ALA A 27 24.87 2.03 7.87
CA ALA A 27 25.87 2.83 7.17
C ALA A 27 26.93 1.93 6.54
N GLY A 28 27.25 2.20 5.27
CA GLY A 28 28.25 1.43 4.53
C GLY A 28 27.84 0.00 4.17
N THR A 29 26.56 -0.38 4.36
CA THR A 29 26.07 -1.69 3.90
C THR A 29 26.14 -1.74 2.37
N PRO A 30 26.80 -2.75 1.78
CA PRO A 30 26.83 -2.91 0.33
C PRO A 30 25.43 -2.98 -0.28
N ASP A 31 25.25 -2.41 -1.46
CA ASP A 31 23.99 -2.35 -2.23
C ASP A 31 22.90 -1.45 -1.61
N VAL A 32 23.19 -0.73 -0.52
CA VAL A 32 22.28 0.28 0.05
C VAL A 32 22.67 1.65 -0.49
N ALA A 33 21.90 2.14 -1.47
CA ALA A 33 22.11 3.45 -2.08
C ALA A 33 21.79 4.61 -1.10
N ARG A 34 20.75 4.43 -0.29
CA ARG A 34 20.28 5.49 0.62
C ARG A 34 19.55 4.90 1.83
N ILE A 35 19.75 5.53 2.98
CA ILE A 35 18.96 5.28 4.19
C ILE A 35 17.97 6.44 4.35
N ARG A 36 16.71 6.14 4.66
CA ARG A 36 15.69 7.14 5.02
C ARG A 36 15.14 6.81 6.39
N THR A 37 15.07 7.80 7.27
CA THR A 37 14.46 7.66 8.58
C THR A 37 13.33 8.66 8.77
N THR A 38 12.26 8.21 9.42
CA THR A 38 11.19 9.06 9.93
C THR A 38 11.06 8.83 11.42
N LYS A 39 11.01 9.91 12.19
CA LYS A 39 10.94 9.85 13.66
C LYS A 39 9.61 10.38 14.16
N ASN A 40 9.10 9.76 15.21
CA ASN A 40 7.94 10.24 15.95
C ASN A 40 8.28 10.33 17.42
N ASN A 41 8.03 11.48 18.04
CA ASN A 41 8.37 11.75 19.43
C ASN A 41 7.15 12.11 20.24
N THR A 42 6.96 11.39 21.34
CA THR A 42 6.09 11.79 22.43
C THR A 42 6.98 12.12 23.61
N LEU A 43 7.31 13.41 23.71
CA LEU A 43 8.21 13.92 24.73
C LEU A 43 7.66 13.65 26.15
N PRO A 44 8.52 13.47 27.16
CA PRO A 44 9.98 13.58 27.09
C PRO A 44 10.75 12.24 26.95
N PHE A 45 10.08 11.08 26.91
CA PHE A 45 10.76 9.77 26.99
C PHE A 45 10.23 8.68 26.03
N SER A 46 9.29 9.00 25.15
CA SER A 46 8.70 8.04 24.21
C SER A 46 8.91 8.49 22.78
N GLY A 47 9.10 7.51 21.90
CA GLY A 47 9.25 7.75 20.48
C GLY A 47 9.37 6.43 19.73
N THR A 48 9.12 6.51 18.43
CA THR A 48 9.33 5.44 17.47
C THR A 48 10.10 5.98 16.28
N SER A 49 10.72 5.07 15.53
CA SER A 49 11.37 5.40 14.27
C SER A 49 10.97 4.40 13.20
N THR A 50 10.87 4.87 11.96
CA THR A 50 10.76 4.03 10.78
C THR A 50 12.04 4.21 9.98
N GLY A 51 12.80 3.14 9.81
CA GLY A 51 14.00 3.10 9.00
C GLY A 51 13.75 2.35 7.69
N THR A 52 14.08 2.98 6.56
CA THR A 52 13.94 2.38 5.22
C THR A 52 15.31 2.33 4.56
N LEU A 53 15.73 1.13 4.12
CA LEU A 53 16.89 0.99 3.24
C LEU A 53 16.41 1.04 1.80
N VAL A 54 16.92 1.99 1.03
CA VAL A 54 16.71 2.07 -0.41
C VAL A 54 17.92 1.41 -1.07
N LEU A 55 17.67 0.31 -1.76
CA LEU A 55 18.70 -0.48 -2.40
C LEU A 55 19.06 0.08 -3.77
N GLU A 56 20.25 -0.24 -4.25
CA GLU A 56 20.68 0.08 -5.61
C GLU A 56 19.80 -0.64 -6.65
N ASP A 57 19.57 0.03 -7.78
CA ASP A 57 18.79 -0.54 -8.88
C ASP A 57 19.43 -1.84 -9.39
N GLY A 58 18.62 -2.87 -9.64
CA GLY A 58 19.13 -4.16 -10.09
C GLY A 58 19.69 -5.06 -8.98
N THR A 59 19.56 -4.67 -7.70
CA THR A 59 19.89 -5.55 -6.57
C THR A 59 19.18 -6.90 -6.70
N SER A 60 19.94 -7.99 -6.59
CA SER A 60 19.40 -9.34 -6.80
C SER A 60 18.39 -9.74 -5.73
N ALA A 61 17.41 -10.59 -6.09
CA ALA A 61 16.40 -11.06 -5.16
C ALA A 61 16.99 -11.79 -3.94
N ASP A 62 18.10 -12.51 -4.12
CA ASP A 62 18.81 -13.17 -3.02
C ASP A 62 19.42 -12.15 -2.05
N ARG A 63 19.96 -11.05 -2.58
CA ARG A 63 20.49 -9.96 -1.75
C ARG A 63 19.39 -9.24 -0.98
N VAL A 64 18.27 -8.93 -1.62
CA VAL A 64 17.08 -8.36 -0.95
C VAL A 64 16.61 -9.28 0.19
N THR A 65 16.54 -10.59 -0.08
CA THR A 65 16.13 -11.61 0.90
C THR A 65 17.07 -11.65 2.10
N LYS A 66 18.39 -11.61 1.85
CA LYS A 66 19.40 -11.56 2.91
C LYS A 66 19.26 -10.31 3.78
N LEU A 67 19.13 -9.13 3.15
CA LEU A 67 18.93 -7.87 3.88
C LEU A 67 17.62 -7.85 4.66
N ALA A 68 16.54 -8.45 4.13
CA ALA A 68 15.29 -8.62 4.87
C ALA A 68 15.48 -9.51 6.10
N GLY A 69 16.27 -10.58 6.00
CA GLY A 69 16.62 -11.44 7.14
C GLY A 69 17.41 -10.70 8.22
N GLU A 70 18.42 -9.91 7.83
CA GLU A 70 19.20 -9.08 8.75
C GLU A 70 18.32 -7.98 9.40
N MET A 71 17.44 -7.35 8.63
CA MET A 71 16.48 -6.35 9.10
C MET A 71 15.49 -6.94 10.10
N ARG A 72 14.97 -8.15 9.82
CA ARG A 72 14.07 -8.89 10.71
C ARG A 72 14.69 -9.08 12.09
N GLU A 73 15.95 -9.55 12.14
CA GLU A 73 16.66 -9.71 13.41
C GLU A 73 16.87 -8.37 14.12
N TYR A 74 17.16 -7.30 13.37
CA TYR A 74 17.31 -5.97 13.92
C TYR A 74 16.01 -5.47 14.56
N VAL A 75 14.87 -5.52 13.85
CA VAL A 75 13.58 -5.05 14.37
C VAL A 75 13.08 -5.91 15.53
N ALA A 76 13.37 -7.22 15.54
CA ALA A 76 13.06 -8.10 16.67
C ALA A 76 13.76 -7.66 17.96
N ARG A 77 15.02 -7.19 17.85
CA ARG A 77 15.79 -6.63 18.97
C ARG A 77 15.36 -5.20 19.34
N HIS A 78 14.87 -4.43 18.37
CA HIS A 78 14.53 -3.01 18.53
C HIS A 78 13.03 -2.75 18.32
N LYS A 79 12.18 -3.21 19.26
CA LYS A 79 10.70 -3.16 19.22
C LYS A 79 10.04 -1.78 19.00
N LYS A 80 10.81 -0.70 18.91
CA LYS A 80 10.35 0.68 18.64
C LYS A 80 10.77 1.19 17.25
N ILE A 81 11.37 0.32 16.45
CA ILE A 81 11.77 0.58 15.07
C ILE A 81 10.94 -0.28 14.12
N THR A 82 10.33 0.38 13.15
CA THR A 82 9.77 -0.29 11.96
C THR A 82 10.85 -0.31 10.87
N GLY A 83 11.23 -1.50 10.41
CA GLY A 83 12.20 -1.68 9.34
C GLY A 83 11.52 -1.87 7.99
N ARG A 84 12.02 -1.19 6.96
CA ARG A 84 11.50 -1.26 5.58
C ARG A 84 12.63 -1.39 4.57
N LEU A 85 12.33 -1.99 3.43
CA LEU A 85 13.23 -2.09 2.28
C LEU A 85 12.52 -1.55 1.03
N THR A 86 13.23 -0.78 0.22
CA THR A 86 12.81 -0.36 -1.13
C THR A 86 13.78 -0.96 -2.14
N ALA A 87 13.29 -1.76 -3.07
CA ALA A 87 14.05 -2.38 -4.15
C ALA A 87 13.25 -2.35 -5.45
N ASP A 88 13.85 -1.83 -6.53
CA ASP A 88 13.23 -1.69 -7.85
C ASP A 88 11.87 -0.97 -7.82
N GLY A 89 11.77 0.12 -7.03
CA GLY A 89 10.53 0.89 -6.90
C GLY A 89 9.46 0.28 -5.99
N LEU A 90 9.65 -0.94 -5.48
CA LEU A 90 8.73 -1.58 -4.54
C LEU A 90 9.26 -1.46 -3.11
N THR A 91 8.41 -1.01 -2.20
CA THR A 91 8.72 -0.88 -0.78
C THR A 91 7.93 -1.88 0.04
N PHE A 92 8.56 -2.50 1.04
CA PHE A 92 7.85 -3.38 1.96
C PHE A 92 8.36 -3.27 3.40
N THR A 93 7.46 -3.46 4.36
CA THR A 93 7.82 -3.59 5.78
C THR A 93 8.36 -4.99 6.07
N VAL A 94 9.46 -5.04 6.83
CA VAL A 94 10.02 -6.26 7.40
C VAL A 94 9.52 -6.38 8.84
N VAL A 95 8.86 -7.49 9.14
CA VAL A 95 8.34 -7.79 10.48
C VAL A 95 9.25 -8.78 11.20
N ALA A 96 9.21 -8.84 12.53
CA ALA A 96 10.08 -9.74 13.30
C ALA A 96 9.79 -11.23 13.04
N ASP A 97 8.57 -11.56 12.65
CA ASP A 97 8.16 -12.92 12.30
C ASP A 97 8.75 -13.36 10.95
N GLU A 98 9.38 -14.54 10.94
CA GLU A 98 10.06 -15.09 9.77
C GLU A 98 9.09 -15.54 8.68
N GLY A 99 8.00 -16.21 9.06
CA GLY A 99 6.98 -16.68 8.12
C GLY A 99 6.31 -15.50 7.41
N ARG A 100 5.94 -14.47 8.16
CA ARG A 100 5.32 -13.24 7.65
C ARG A 100 6.26 -12.45 6.76
N THR A 101 7.53 -12.32 7.12
CA THR A 101 8.54 -11.73 6.24
C THR A 101 8.70 -12.55 4.95
N GLY A 102 8.63 -13.88 5.05
CA GLY A 102 8.62 -14.77 3.89
C GLY A 102 7.43 -14.54 2.96
N GLU A 103 6.21 -14.37 3.50
CA GLU A 103 5.01 -14.05 2.72
C GLU A 103 5.16 -12.71 1.98
N VAL A 104 5.65 -11.66 2.67
CA VAL A 104 5.91 -10.34 2.08
C VAL A 104 6.95 -10.42 0.97
N LEU A 105 8.04 -11.15 1.18
CA LEU A 105 9.06 -11.37 0.16
C LEU A 105 8.52 -12.13 -1.06
N ALA A 106 7.64 -13.10 -0.85
CA ALA A 106 7.00 -13.81 -1.95
C ALA A 106 6.10 -12.88 -2.78
N LEU A 107 5.32 -12.02 -2.12
CA LEU A 107 4.50 -11.00 -2.81
C LEU A 107 5.38 -9.95 -3.52
N TRP A 108 6.44 -9.46 -2.88
CA TRP A 108 7.38 -8.53 -3.51
C TRP A 108 7.97 -9.12 -4.81
N ARG A 109 8.39 -10.40 -4.79
CA ARG A 109 8.92 -11.06 -6.00
C ARG A 109 7.87 -11.18 -7.10
N SER A 110 6.61 -11.51 -6.76
CA SER A 110 5.56 -11.66 -7.77
C SER A 110 5.18 -10.31 -8.39
N LEU A 111 5.08 -9.24 -7.60
CA LEU A 111 4.82 -7.89 -8.08
C LEU A 111 5.98 -7.35 -8.92
N LYS A 112 7.24 -7.57 -8.49
CA LYS A 112 8.43 -7.19 -9.28
C LYS A 112 8.47 -7.87 -10.66
N ALA A 113 7.97 -9.09 -10.75
CA ALA A 113 7.95 -9.85 -12.00
C ALA A 113 6.79 -9.48 -12.93
N ASP A 114 5.84 -8.64 -12.48
CA ASP A 114 4.71 -8.20 -13.30
C ASP A 114 5.00 -6.85 -13.97
N GLU A 115 5.10 -6.87 -15.29
CA GLU A 115 5.34 -5.69 -16.13
C GLU A 115 4.22 -4.63 -16.03
N GLN A 116 3.04 -5.01 -15.53
CA GLN A 116 1.98 -4.06 -15.25
C GLN A 116 2.25 -3.23 -14.00
N VAL A 117 3.08 -3.68 -13.07
CA VAL A 117 3.37 -3.00 -11.80
C VAL A 117 4.54 -2.05 -11.96
N THR A 118 4.34 -0.79 -11.57
CA THR A 118 5.37 0.26 -11.64
C THR A 118 5.96 0.61 -10.28
N VAL A 119 5.11 0.61 -9.24
CA VAL A 119 5.46 0.90 -7.85
C VAL A 119 4.51 0.10 -6.97
N ALA A 120 5.00 -0.42 -5.84
CA ALA A 120 4.13 -0.96 -4.81
C ALA A 120 4.63 -0.61 -3.41
N ASP A 121 3.71 -0.50 -2.45
CA ASP A 121 4.00 -0.38 -1.03
C ASP A 121 3.22 -1.45 -0.25
N ILE A 122 3.94 -2.36 0.39
CA ILE A 122 3.41 -3.40 1.28
C ILE A 122 3.77 -2.99 2.70
N HIS A 123 2.86 -2.31 3.41
CA HIS A 123 3.17 -1.81 4.75
C HIS A 123 2.31 -2.45 5.83
N ASP A 124 2.99 -2.79 6.92
CA ASP A 124 2.35 -3.23 8.16
C ASP A 124 1.68 -2.01 8.81
N ALA A 125 0.36 -2.11 9.02
CA ALA A 125 -0.49 -1.06 9.56
C ALA A 125 -1.26 -1.58 10.78
N PRO A 126 -0.55 -1.93 11.88
CA PRO A 126 -1.20 -2.49 13.06
C PRO A 126 -2.17 -1.46 13.64
N TRP A 127 -3.42 -1.87 13.83
CA TRP A 127 -4.46 -1.03 14.43
C TRP A 127 -4.96 -1.67 15.72
N LYS A 128 -4.76 -0.98 16.85
CA LYS A 128 -5.09 -1.46 18.20
C LYS A 128 -4.48 -2.85 18.45
N GLU A 129 -5.32 -3.84 18.75
CA GLU A 129 -4.93 -5.21 19.11
C GLU A 129 -4.67 -6.11 17.90
N ALA A 130 -4.96 -5.65 16.68
CA ALA A 130 -4.79 -6.45 15.48
C ALA A 130 -3.36 -6.32 14.95
N THR A 131 -2.57 -7.36 15.17
CA THR A 131 -1.16 -7.48 14.78
C THR A 131 -0.96 -7.95 13.33
N ASP A 132 -2.01 -8.44 12.68
CA ASP A 132 -1.96 -9.00 11.33
C ASP A 132 -2.73 -8.12 10.35
N ARG A 133 -2.23 -6.90 10.10
CA ARG A 133 -2.91 -5.94 9.23
C ARG A 133 -1.98 -5.34 8.19
N TRP A 134 -1.98 -5.94 7.01
CA TRP A 134 -1.31 -5.38 5.85
C TRP A 134 -2.21 -4.37 5.15
N ARG A 135 -1.60 -3.29 4.69
CA ARG A 135 -2.15 -2.46 3.63
C ARG A 135 -1.21 -2.53 2.45
N ILE A 136 -1.79 -2.71 1.27
CA ILE A 136 -1.04 -2.89 0.03
C ILE A 136 -1.52 -1.82 -0.94
N GLU A 137 -0.59 -1.05 -1.47
CA GLU A 137 -0.84 -0.05 -2.50
C GLU A 137 -0.02 -0.41 -3.73
N VAL A 138 -0.65 -0.50 -4.90
CA VAL A 138 0.02 -0.85 -6.16
C VAL A 138 -0.32 0.19 -7.22
N ASN A 139 0.69 0.71 -7.90
CA ASN A 139 0.52 1.54 -9.10
C ASN A 139 0.87 0.72 -10.34
N THR A 140 0.05 0.82 -11.37
CA THR A 140 0.19 0.10 -12.63
C THR A 140 0.37 1.03 -13.82
N VAL A 141 0.76 0.45 -14.96
CA VAL A 141 1.01 1.18 -16.21
C VAL A 141 -0.26 1.89 -16.74
N ASP A 142 -1.42 1.24 -16.66
CA ASP A 142 -2.71 1.76 -17.13
C ASP A 142 -3.90 1.19 -16.32
N ALA A 143 -5.12 1.60 -16.67
CA ALA A 143 -6.36 1.12 -16.07
C ALA A 143 -6.63 -0.38 -16.29
N THR A 144 -6.20 -0.94 -17.42
CA THR A 144 -6.37 -2.37 -17.72
C THR A 144 -5.48 -3.21 -16.81
N GLY A 145 -4.21 -2.83 -16.68
CA GLY A 145 -3.26 -3.40 -15.73
C GLY A 145 -3.75 -3.28 -14.30
N ALA A 146 -4.30 -2.13 -13.91
CA ALA A 146 -4.84 -1.91 -12.56
C ALA A 146 -5.95 -2.91 -12.22
N LEU A 147 -6.95 -3.07 -13.10
CA LEU A 147 -8.04 -4.02 -12.85
C LEU A 147 -7.55 -5.47 -12.86
N ALA A 148 -6.63 -5.81 -13.77
CA ALA A 148 -6.05 -7.16 -13.86
C ALA A 148 -5.27 -7.53 -12.60
N VAL A 149 -4.37 -6.66 -12.13
CA VAL A 149 -3.59 -6.86 -10.90
C VAL A 149 -4.51 -6.93 -9.68
N PHE A 150 -5.51 -6.05 -9.57
CA PHE A 150 -6.47 -6.08 -8.47
C PHE A 150 -7.24 -7.41 -8.39
N LYS A 151 -7.74 -7.88 -9.54
CA LYS A 151 -8.46 -9.16 -9.62
C LYS A 151 -7.57 -10.35 -9.31
N ASP A 152 -6.34 -10.35 -9.81
CA ASP A 152 -5.37 -11.42 -9.57
C ASP A 152 -4.98 -11.51 -8.08
N MET A 153 -4.77 -10.36 -7.42
CA MET A 153 -4.47 -10.31 -5.99
C MET A 153 -5.62 -10.81 -5.10
N TYR A 154 -6.87 -10.74 -5.58
CA TYR A 154 -8.04 -11.24 -4.84
C TYR A 154 -8.42 -12.68 -5.20
N ALA A 155 -8.01 -13.18 -6.38
CA ALA A 155 -8.34 -14.52 -6.83
C ALA A 155 -7.60 -15.58 -5.99
N GLU A 156 -8.34 -16.60 -5.52
CA GLU A 156 -7.72 -17.79 -4.95
C GLU A 156 -6.82 -18.46 -6.01
N GLY A 157 -5.50 -18.40 -5.81
CA GLY A 157 -4.52 -18.96 -6.74
C GLY A 157 -4.07 -18.03 -7.87
N GLY A 158 -4.34 -16.71 -7.77
CA GLY A 158 -3.72 -15.70 -8.63
C GLY A 158 -2.19 -15.69 -8.54
N ARG A 159 -1.53 -15.05 -9.52
CA ARG A 159 -0.06 -14.91 -9.58
C ARG A 159 0.47 -14.18 -8.34
N HIS A 160 -0.28 -13.19 -7.86
CA HIS A 160 -0.01 -12.43 -6.67
C HIS A 160 -0.77 -13.01 -5.49
N ARG A 161 -0.16 -13.99 -4.80
CA ARG A 161 -0.76 -14.56 -3.61
C ARG A 161 -1.02 -13.46 -2.56
N PRO A 162 -2.28 -13.22 -2.14
CA PRO A 162 -2.56 -12.21 -1.12
C PRO A 162 -1.92 -12.59 0.20
N LEU A 163 -1.52 -11.58 0.98
CA LEU A 163 -1.04 -11.79 2.34
C LEU A 163 -2.22 -12.12 3.26
N ASN A 164 -2.00 -13.00 4.22
CA ASN A 164 -3.00 -13.20 5.27
C ASN A 164 -3.14 -11.92 6.09
N GLY A 165 -4.39 -11.51 6.39
CA GLY A 165 -4.65 -10.29 7.16
C GLY A 165 -4.43 -8.99 6.35
N VAL A 166 -4.55 -9.02 5.03
CA VAL A 166 -4.75 -7.76 4.29
C VAL A 166 -6.02 -7.08 4.81
N THR A 167 -5.92 -5.77 4.98
CA THR A 167 -7.03 -4.94 5.46
C THR A 167 -7.52 -3.98 4.41
N VAL A 168 -6.61 -3.50 3.57
CA VAL A 168 -6.88 -2.62 2.45
C VAL A 168 -5.91 -3.01 1.33
N LEU A 169 -6.45 -3.24 0.14
CA LEU A 169 -5.73 -3.33 -1.12
C LEU A 169 -6.19 -2.17 -2.00
N GLU A 170 -5.25 -1.31 -2.38
CA GLU A 170 -5.45 -0.23 -3.34
C GLU A 170 -4.64 -0.51 -4.59
N VAL A 171 -5.28 -0.46 -5.75
CA VAL A 171 -4.60 -0.55 -7.05
C VAL A 171 -4.99 0.65 -7.91
N ARG A 172 -3.98 1.32 -8.46
CA ARG A 172 -4.10 2.56 -9.22
C ARG A 172 -3.46 2.38 -10.58
N GLY A 173 -4.18 2.76 -11.63
CA GLY A 173 -3.62 2.99 -12.95
C GLY A 173 -4.09 4.34 -13.47
N PRO A 174 -3.43 4.93 -14.46
CA PRO A 174 -3.98 6.07 -15.19
C PRO A 174 -5.46 5.86 -15.54
N GLY A 175 -6.35 6.69 -14.99
CA GLY A 175 -7.81 6.61 -15.22
C GLY A 175 -8.58 5.59 -14.37
N LEU A 176 -7.95 4.82 -13.48
CA LEU A 176 -8.64 3.87 -12.61
C LEU A 176 -8.05 3.83 -11.20
N PHE A 177 -8.92 3.90 -10.21
CA PHE A 177 -8.62 3.55 -8.82
C PHE A 177 -9.59 2.46 -8.36
N VAL A 178 -9.06 1.40 -7.77
CA VAL A 178 -9.86 0.32 -7.16
C VAL A 178 -9.33 -0.01 -5.77
N GLU A 179 -10.24 -0.13 -4.81
CA GLU A 179 -9.92 -0.31 -3.39
C GLU A 179 -10.82 -1.37 -2.73
N THR A 180 -10.23 -2.27 -1.94
CA THR A 180 -10.97 -3.11 -0.99
C THR A 180 -11.29 -2.35 0.29
N GLY A 181 -12.46 -2.63 0.89
CA GLY A 181 -12.80 -2.03 2.17
C GLY A 181 -12.05 -2.67 3.34
N PHE A 182 -12.05 -2.00 4.50
CA PHE A 182 -11.50 -2.54 5.75
C PHE A 182 -11.92 -4.01 6.00
N ASN A 183 -10.92 -4.87 6.24
CA ASN A 183 -10.99 -6.34 6.27
C ASN A 183 -11.12 -6.99 4.89
N ASP A 184 -10.50 -6.40 3.87
CA ASP A 184 -10.32 -6.97 2.53
C ASP A 184 -11.62 -7.39 1.83
N ARG A 185 -12.68 -6.59 1.99
CA ARG A 185 -13.95 -6.87 1.31
C ARG A 185 -13.90 -6.34 -0.12
N TYR A 186 -13.99 -7.26 -1.08
CA TYR A 186 -14.01 -6.96 -2.51
C TYR A 186 -15.24 -6.14 -2.93
N PRO A 187 -15.07 -5.06 -3.71
CA PRO A 187 -16.16 -4.20 -4.16
C PRO A 187 -16.86 -4.79 -5.40
N THR A 188 -17.46 -5.99 -5.27
CA THR A 188 -17.99 -6.79 -6.40
C THR A 188 -18.90 -5.99 -7.34
N GLU A 189 -19.88 -5.28 -6.78
CA GLU A 189 -20.85 -4.55 -7.60
C GLU A 189 -20.24 -3.31 -8.26
N ALA A 190 -19.27 -2.64 -7.61
CA ALA A 190 -18.58 -1.51 -8.24
C ALA A 190 -17.76 -1.98 -9.44
N VAL A 191 -17.06 -3.11 -9.31
CA VAL A 191 -16.34 -3.76 -10.41
C VAL A 191 -17.30 -4.17 -11.52
N ALA A 192 -18.43 -4.81 -11.20
CA ALA A 192 -19.42 -5.22 -12.20
C ALA A 192 -20.01 -4.03 -12.97
N ALA A 193 -20.34 -2.92 -12.28
CA ALA A 193 -20.82 -1.70 -12.92
C ALA A 193 -19.78 -1.10 -13.88
N TYR A 194 -18.52 -1.02 -13.44
CA TYR A 194 -17.43 -0.52 -14.27
C TYR A 194 -17.22 -1.37 -15.52
N GLU A 195 -17.16 -2.69 -15.38
CA GLU A 195 -16.97 -3.60 -16.51
C GLU A 195 -18.12 -3.56 -17.51
N ALA A 196 -19.37 -3.42 -17.03
CA ALA A 196 -20.54 -3.28 -17.89
C ALA A 196 -20.47 -2.00 -18.76
N VAL A 197 -20.03 -0.88 -18.19
CA VAL A 197 -19.84 0.37 -18.94
C VAL A 197 -18.65 0.26 -19.88
N LEU A 198 -17.50 -0.21 -19.40
CA LEU A 198 -16.26 -0.33 -20.17
C LEU A 198 -16.45 -1.23 -21.41
N ALA A 199 -17.32 -2.25 -21.33
CA ALA A 199 -17.61 -3.14 -22.45
C ALA A 199 -18.33 -2.45 -23.62
N ARG A 200 -18.89 -1.26 -23.42
CA ARG A 200 -19.73 -0.55 -24.41
C ARG A 200 -19.24 0.85 -24.72
N HIS A 201 -18.65 1.52 -23.73
CA HIS A 201 -18.31 2.94 -23.77
C HIS A 201 -16.86 3.19 -23.37
N PRO A 202 -16.18 4.15 -24.02
CA PRO A 202 -14.86 4.60 -23.57
C PRO A 202 -14.95 5.28 -22.20
N VAL A 203 -14.28 4.70 -21.20
CA VAL A 203 -14.14 5.27 -19.85
C VAL A 203 -12.79 5.96 -19.74
N VAL A 204 -12.79 7.19 -19.21
CA VAL A 204 -11.58 8.01 -19.03
C VAL A 204 -11.18 8.17 -17.57
N GLY A 205 -12.08 7.81 -16.65
CA GLY A 205 -11.84 7.88 -15.21
C GLY A 205 -12.80 6.95 -14.48
N ALA A 206 -12.33 6.24 -13.46
CA ALA A 206 -13.18 5.50 -12.56
C ALA A 206 -12.59 5.38 -11.15
N ASN A 207 -13.47 5.39 -10.16
CA ASN A 207 -13.16 5.14 -8.75
C ASN A 207 -14.10 4.05 -8.22
N LEU A 208 -13.53 2.90 -7.89
CA LEU A 208 -14.24 1.70 -7.45
C LEU A 208 -13.84 1.43 -5.99
N ARG A 209 -14.73 1.76 -5.05
CA ARG A 209 -14.42 1.67 -3.62
C ARG A 209 -15.47 0.88 -2.88
N ARG A 210 -15.10 0.39 -1.70
CA ARG A 210 -16.09 -0.03 -0.69
C ARG A 210 -16.70 1.21 -0.06
N ASP A 211 -18.00 1.18 0.17
CA ASP A 211 -18.73 2.14 0.99
C ASP A 211 -19.26 1.44 2.25
N ALA A 212 -19.21 2.11 3.39
CA ALA A 212 -19.63 1.50 4.65
C ALA A 212 -21.15 1.29 4.74
N VAL A 213 -21.94 2.04 3.97
CA VAL A 213 -23.41 2.08 4.02
C VAL A 213 -24.01 1.27 2.87
N SER A 214 -23.72 1.62 1.61
CA SER A 214 -24.22 0.93 0.41
C SER A 214 -23.43 -0.33 0.07
N GLY A 215 -22.36 -0.57 0.83
CA GLY A 215 -21.44 -1.64 0.58
C GLY A 215 -20.40 -1.28 -0.48
N SER A 216 -20.77 -0.87 -1.68
CA SER A 216 -19.77 -0.37 -2.64
C SER A 216 -20.19 1.00 -3.15
N ALA A 217 -19.24 1.72 -3.72
CA ALA A 217 -19.51 2.93 -4.47
C ALA A 217 -18.65 2.93 -5.72
N VAL A 218 -19.23 3.43 -6.80
CA VAL A 218 -18.61 3.49 -8.12
C VAL A 218 -18.89 4.85 -8.72
N SER A 219 -17.82 5.54 -9.10
CA SER A 219 -17.89 6.76 -9.90
C SER A 219 -17.20 6.49 -11.23
N ILE A 220 -17.89 6.70 -12.34
CA ILE A 220 -17.40 6.44 -13.71
C ILE A 220 -17.51 7.72 -14.53
N VAL A 221 -16.46 8.04 -15.25
CA VAL A 221 -16.38 9.18 -16.17
C VAL A 221 -16.26 8.63 -17.59
N VAL A 222 -17.30 8.79 -18.40
CA VAL A 222 -17.27 8.43 -19.83
C VAL A 222 -16.68 9.57 -20.66
N ALA A 223 -16.11 9.22 -21.82
CA ALA A 223 -15.48 10.20 -22.69
C ALA A 223 -16.49 11.23 -23.23
N LYS A 224 -17.68 10.78 -23.66
CA LYS A 224 -18.68 11.60 -24.36
C LYS A 224 -19.97 11.75 -23.54
N SER A 225 -20.53 12.96 -23.52
CA SER A 225 -21.83 13.23 -22.90
C SER A 225 -22.99 12.46 -23.55
N ALA A 226 -22.91 12.16 -24.85
CA ALA A 226 -23.92 11.37 -25.56
C ALA A 226 -24.06 9.92 -25.03
N ASP A 227 -23.01 9.39 -24.40
CA ASP A 227 -22.98 8.01 -23.87
C ASP A 227 -23.52 7.93 -22.43
N LEU A 228 -23.79 9.09 -21.80
CA LEU A 228 -24.03 9.20 -20.36
C LEU A 228 -25.25 8.39 -19.87
N ASP A 229 -26.38 8.49 -20.56
CA ASP A 229 -27.62 7.85 -20.12
C ASP A 229 -27.57 6.33 -20.28
N ASP A 230 -27.00 5.83 -21.39
CA ASP A 230 -26.81 4.39 -21.60
C ASP A 230 -25.77 3.82 -20.63
N ALA A 231 -24.64 4.52 -20.41
CA ALA A 231 -23.65 4.12 -19.41
C ALA A 231 -24.24 4.05 -17.99
N ARG A 232 -25.09 5.01 -17.63
CA ARG A 232 -25.80 5.01 -16.34
C ARG A 232 -26.75 3.84 -16.22
N GLU A 233 -27.47 3.48 -17.28
CA GLU A 233 -28.36 2.32 -17.30
C GLU A 233 -27.57 1.01 -17.16
N LEU A 234 -26.49 0.84 -17.92
CA LEU A 234 -25.60 -0.33 -17.86
C LEU A 234 -25.02 -0.51 -16.45
N ALA A 235 -24.47 0.56 -15.85
CA ALA A 235 -23.91 0.53 -14.51
C ALA A 235 -24.94 0.10 -13.45
N ARG A 236 -26.14 0.71 -13.47
CA ARG A 236 -27.21 0.39 -12.52
C ARG A 236 -27.76 -1.02 -12.69
N ARG A 237 -27.84 -1.51 -13.93
CA ARG A 237 -28.29 -2.87 -14.21
C ARG A 237 -27.29 -3.91 -13.70
N ALA A 238 -25.99 -3.64 -13.82
CA ALA A 238 -24.94 -4.52 -13.34
C ALA A 238 -24.75 -4.46 -11.81
N ALA A 239 -25.17 -3.37 -11.16
CA ALA A 239 -25.03 -3.14 -9.73
C ALA A 239 -26.35 -2.67 -9.08
N PRO A 240 -27.40 -3.52 -9.07
CA PRO A 240 -28.75 -3.13 -8.67
C PRO A 240 -28.86 -2.71 -7.19
N ASN A 241 -27.97 -3.18 -6.31
CA ASN A 241 -28.06 -2.86 -4.88
C ASN A 241 -27.33 -1.56 -4.49
N LEU A 242 -26.54 -0.97 -5.40
CA LEU A 242 -25.77 0.24 -5.09
C LEU A 242 -26.61 1.51 -5.11
N GLY A 243 -27.73 1.53 -5.84
CA GLY A 243 -28.65 2.67 -5.89
C GLY A 243 -27.94 3.99 -6.22
N ALA A 244 -27.97 4.94 -5.28
CA ALA A 244 -27.33 6.26 -5.43
C ALA A 244 -25.80 6.23 -5.34
N ALA A 245 -25.19 5.11 -4.93
CA ALA A 245 -23.75 4.94 -4.90
C ALA A 245 -23.14 4.62 -6.28
N VAL A 246 -23.97 4.55 -7.34
CA VAL A 246 -23.55 4.52 -8.73
C VAL A 246 -23.65 5.92 -9.31
N GLU A 247 -22.50 6.53 -9.55
CA GLU A 247 -22.35 7.83 -10.18
C GLU A 247 -21.71 7.66 -11.57
N VAL A 248 -22.34 8.23 -12.59
CA VAL A 248 -21.80 8.26 -13.96
C VAL A 248 -21.88 9.69 -14.48
N THR A 249 -20.75 10.22 -14.94
CA THR A 249 -20.54 11.59 -15.45
C THR A 249 -19.77 11.56 -16.78
N SER A 250 -19.66 12.69 -17.48
CA SER A 250 -18.87 12.82 -18.71
C SER A 250 -17.70 13.80 -18.57
N SER A 251 -16.60 13.53 -19.29
CA SER A 251 -15.43 14.44 -19.31
C SER A 251 -15.60 15.64 -20.23
N SER A 252 -16.51 15.54 -21.20
CA SER A 252 -17.01 16.67 -21.97
C SER A 252 -18.00 17.41 -21.07
N GLY A 253 -17.56 18.52 -20.49
CA GLY A 253 -18.45 19.48 -19.85
C GLY A 253 -19.17 20.28 -20.93
N ASP A 254 -20.48 20.42 -20.78
CA ASP A 254 -21.22 21.56 -21.35
C ASP A 254 -20.93 22.82 -20.52
#